data_AF-A0A2W2DCD0-F1
#
_entry.id   AF-A0A2W2DCD0-F1
#
_cell.length_a   1.000
_cell.length_b   1.000
_cell.length_c   1.000
_cell.angle_alpha   90.00
_cell.angle_beta   90.00
_cell.angle_gamma   90.00
#
_symmetry.space_group_name_H-M   'P 1'
#
loop_
_entity.id
_entity.type
_entity.pdbx_description
1 polymer ?
#
loop_
_entity_poly.entity_id
_entity_poly.type
_entity_poly.pdbx_seq_one_letter_code
_entity_poly.pdbx_strand_id
1 'polypeptide(L)'
;MPTDDSWKQLAQINEMVRYADAKAGLVLTLNGLLIGLIAVRVQSEGFLHTHPLPAAALILAVSFLALSVGFDLAAVMPRLVRTNGRHPSLLHFEHVGGRFARHQDEYVEELTAVLRDTDRLDRELGAQVWANSVVARRKYACVRWSLRFLAGALVATLLAAMAAVLGG
;
A
#
# COMPACT_ATOMS: atom_id res chain seq x y z
N MET A 1 17.65 4.85 25.15
CA MET A 1 17.80 3.58 24.39
C MET A 1 19.16 3.70 23.72
N PRO A 2 19.99 2.66 23.55
CA PRO A 2 21.22 2.84 22.79
C PRO A 2 20.85 3.35 21.39
N THR A 3 21.45 4.43 20.92
CA THR A 3 21.09 5.06 19.63
C THR A 3 21.16 4.06 18.47
N ASP A 4 22.07 3.08 18.53
CA ASP A 4 22.15 1.96 17.58
C ASP A 4 20.86 1.12 17.50
N ASP A 5 20.18 0.92 18.63
CA ASP A 5 18.92 0.18 18.66
C ASP A 5 17.78 1.00 18.03
N SER A 6 17.79 2.33 18.23
CA SER A 6 16.85 3.26 17.59
C SER A 6 17.01 3.25 16.06
N TRP A 7 18.26 3.22 15.55
CA TRP A 7 18.55 3.09 14.11
C TRP A 7 18.08 1.76 13.53
N LYS A 8 18.35 0.64 14.23
CA LYS A 8 17.88 -0.68 13.82
C LYS A 8 16.36 -0.74 13.75
N GLN A 9 15.67 -0.17 14.73
CA GLN A 9 14.21 -0.13 14.74
C GLN A 9 13.66 0.70 13.57
N LEU A 10 14.27 1.84 13.26
CA LEU A 10 13.89 2.65 12.10
C LEU A 10 14.07 1.88 10.79
N ALA A 11 15.22 1.20 10.63
CA ALA A 11 15.50 0.36 9.47
C ALA A 11 14.46 -0.76 9.32
N GLN A 12 14.14 -1.45 10.43
CA GLN A 12 13.14 -2.52 10.46
C GLN A 12 11.75 -2.02 10.01
N ILE A 13 11.32 -0.85 10.48
CA ILE A 13 10.01 -0.30 10.10
C ILE A 13 9.98 0.13 8.64
N ASN A 14 11.07 0.73 8.14
CA ASN A 14 11.19 1.04 6.70
C ASN A 14 11.10 -0.24 5.85
N GLU A 15 11.67 -1.34 6.33
CA GLU A 15 11.56 -2.63 5.68
C GLU A 15 10.11 -3.15 5.70
N MET A 16 9.39 -3.00 6.82
CA MET A 16 7.97 -3.36 6.90
C MET A 16 7.10 -2.57 5.91
N VAL A 17 7.40 -1.29 5.68
CA VAL A 17 6.74 -0.47 4.65
C VAL A 17 7.02 -1.04 3.27
N ARG A 18 8.28 -1.34 2.95
CA ARG A 18 8.68 -1.94 1.67
C ARG A 18 7.99 -3.29 1.43
N TYR A 19 7.86 -4.12 2.46
CA TYR A 19 7.14 -5.39 2.37
C TYR A 19 5.64 -5.21 2.11
N ALA A 20 5.02 -4.17 2.69
CA ALA A 20 3.62 -3.86 2.41
C ALA A 20 3.41 -3.44 0.94
N ASP A 21 4.33 -2.63 0.39
CA ASP A 21 4.31 -2.23 -1.02
C ASP A 21 4.52 -3.41 -1.97
N ALA A 22 5.47 -4.30 -1.65
CA ALA A 22 5.67 -5.53 -2.41
C ALA A 22 4.42 -6.41 -2.43
N LYS A 23 3.75 -6.57 -1.28
CA LYS A 23 2.48 -7.33 -1.19
C LYS A 23 1.37 -6.67 -2.02
N ALA A 24 1.21 -5.36 -1.95
CA ALA A 24 0.23 -4.65 -2.77
C ALA A 24 0.49 -4.83 -4.27
N GLY A 25 1.75 -4.76 -4.71
CA GLY A 25 2.12 -5.01 -6.11
C GLY A 25 1.81 -6.44 -6.57
N LEU A 26 2.05 -7.43 -5.71
CA LEU A 26 1.68 -8.82 -5.99
C LEU A 26 0.15 -8.98 -6.14
N VAL A 27 -0.63 -8.41 -5.22
CA VAL A 27 -2.11 -8.49 -5.29
C VAL A 27 -2.65 -7.77 -6.52
N LEU A 28 -2.07 -6.62 -6.90
CA LEU A 28 -2.42 -5.91 -8.12
C LEU A 28 -2.16 -6.75 -9.38
N THR A 29 -1.06 -7.50 -9.40
CA THR A 29 -0.73 -8.43 -10.49
C THR A 29 -1.77 -9.54 -10.60
N LEU A 30 -2.17 -10.12 -9.47
CA LEU A 30 -3.22 -11.15 -9.41
C LEU A 30 -4.59 -10.59 -9.84
N ASN A 31 -4.93 -9.37 -9.43
CA ASN A 31 -6.12 -8.66 -9.90
C ASN A 31 -6.10 -8.54 -11.44
N GLY A 32 -4.97 -8.12 -12.03
CA GLY A 32 -4.80 -8.02 -13.48
C GLY A 32 -5.02 -9.35 -14.21
N LEU A 33 -4.48 -10.45 -13.68
CA LEU A 33 -4.69 -11.78 -14.23
C LEU A 33 -6.18 -12.19 -14.21
N LEU A 34 -6.86 -11.97 -13.09
CA LEU A 34 -8.28 -12.34 -12.95
C LEU A 34 -9.18 -11.47 -13.85
N ILE A 35 -8.87 -10.17 -13.98
CA ILE A 35 -9.54 -9.27 -14.93
C ILE A 35 -9.39 -9.80 -16.35
N GLY A 36 -8.18 -10.20 -16.75
CA GLY A 36 -7.93 -10.79 -18.06
C GLY A 36 -8.75 -12.06 -18.32
N LEU A 37 -8.83 -12.95 -17.34
CA LEU A 37 -9.64 -14.18 -17.43
C LEU A 37 -11.14 -13.87 -17.61
N ILE A 38 -11.68 -12.92 -16.84
CA ILE A 38 -13.07 -12.49 -16.96
C ILE A 38 -13.32 -11.84 -18.32
N ALA A 39 -12.40 -10.99 -18.80
CA ALA A 39 -12.53 -10.29 -20.07
C ALA A 39 -12.64 -11.25 -21.26
N VAL A 40 -11.89 -12.36 -21.26
CA VAL A 40 -11.99 -13.40 -22.31
C VAL A 40 -13.38 -14.05 -22.32
N ARG A 41 -13.98 -14.27 -21.13
CA ARG A 41 -15.32 -14.87 -21.02
C ARG A 41 -16.43 -13.91 -21.43
N VAL A 42 -16.35 -12.66 -21.02
CA VAL A 42 -17.36 -11.63 -21.35
C VAL A 42 -17.41 -11.33 -22.85
N GLN A 43 -16.28 -11.46 -23.56
CA GLN A 43 -16.22 -11.25 -25.01
C GLN A 43 -16.86 -12.38 -25.83
N SER A 44 -17.21 -13.51 -25.23
CA SER A 44 -17.97 -14.55 -25.94
C SER A 44 -19.40 -14.07 -26.21
N GLU A 45 -19.81 -14.10 -27.48
CA GLU A 45 -21.09 -13.53 -27.92
C GLU A 45 -22.28 -14.10 -27.13
N GLY A 46 -23.16 -13.21 -26.67
CA GLY A 46 -24.42 -13.58 -26.02
C GLY A 46 -24.34 -14.03 -24.55
N PHE A 47 -23.15 -14.22 -23.96
CA PHE A 47 -23.02 -14.77 -22.60
C PHE A 47 -23.84 -14.00 -21.54
N LEU A 48 -23.82 -12.66 -21.60
CA LEU A 48 -24.53 -11.81 -20.65
C LEU A 48 -26.05 -11.80 -20.84
N HIS A 49 -26.53 -12.03 -22.06
CA HIS A 49 -27.96 -12.02 -22.38
C HIS A 49 -28.62 -13.39 -22.19
N THR A 50 -27.89 -14.46 -22.46
CA THR A 50 -28.39 -15.84 -22.40
C THR A 50 -28.41 -16.38 -20.96
N HIS A 51 -27.53 -15.91 -20.07
CA HIS A 51 -27.40 -16.44 -18.72
C HIS A 51 -27.39 -15.34 -17.64
N PRO A 52 -28.56 -14.93 -17.09
CA PRO A 52 -28.66 -13.82 -16.16
C PRO A 52 -27.99 -14.08 -14.80
N LEU A 53 -27.99 -15.33 -14.32
CA LEU A 53 -27.35 -15.72 -13.06
C LEU A 53 -25.81 -15.59 -13.08
N PRO A 54 -25.07 -16.20 -14.04
CA PRO A 54 -23.63 -16.01 -14.13
C PRO A 54 -23.24 -14.58 -14.53
N ALA A 55 -24.08 -13.87 -15.28
CA ALA A 55 -23.88 -12.44 -15.54
C ALA A 55 -23.88 -11.60 -14.25
N ALA A 56 -24.87 -11.81 -13.36
CA ALA A 56 -24.92 -11.14 -12.07
C ALA A 56 -23.70 -11.47 -11.19
N ALA A 57 -23.26 -12.73 -11.17
CA ALA A 57 -22.07 -13.15 -10.44
C ALA A 57 -20.77 -12.51 -11.00
N LEU A 58 -20.65 -12.35 -12.33
CA LEU A 58 -19.53 -11.63 -12.93
C LEU A 58 -19.53 -10.14 -12.61
N ILE A 59 -20.69 -9.48 -12.61
CA ILE A 59 -20.79 -8.06 -12.21
C ILE A 59 -20.33 -7.89 -10.76
N LEU A 60 -20.72 -8.82 -9.87
CA LEU A 60 -20.25 -8.83 -8.49
C LEU A 60 -18.72 -9.05 -8.41
N ALA A 61 -18.17 -9.97 -9.21
CA ALA A 61 -16.73 -10.21 -9.28
C ALA A 61 -15.95 -8.96 -9.71
N VAL A 62 -16.43 -8.27 -10.75
CA VAL A 62 -15.83 -7.01 -11.24
C VAL A 62 -15.91 -5.92 -10.18
N SER A 63 -17.03 -5.82 -9.46
CA SER A 63 -17.19 -4.86 -8.36
C SER A 63 -16.17 -5.09 -7.25
N PHE A 64 -15.96 -6.35 -6.86
CA PHE A 64 -14.91 -6.71 -5.90
C PHE A 64 -13.50 -6.45 -6.45
N LEU A 65 -13.22 -6.74 -7.72
CA LEU A 65 -11.94 -6.41 -8.35
C LEU A 65 -11.65 -4.91 -8.32
N ALA A 66 -12.64 -4.08 -8.64
CA ALA A 66 -12.49 -2.62 -8.59
C ALA A 66 -12.13 -2.14 -7.18
N LEU A 67 -12.80 -2.68 -6.15
CA LEU A 67 -12.48 -2.37 -4.76
C LEU A 67 -11.07 -2.85 -4.38
N SER A 68 -10.71 -4.08 -4.76
CA SER A 68 -9.38 -4.67 -4.55
C SER A 68 -8.26 -3.78 -5.09
N VAL A 69 -8.36 -3.42 -6.38
CA VAL A 69 -7.42 -2.50 -7.05
C VAL A 69 -7.37 -1.14 -6.37
N GLY A 70 -8.53 -0.59 -5.97
CA GLY A 70 -8.57 0.68 -5.24
C GLY A 70 -7.77 0.65 -3.93
N PHE A 71 -7.84 -0.47 -3.18
CA PHE A 71 -7.04 -0.65 -1.97
C PHE A 71 -5.56 -0.88 -2.23
N ASP A 72 -5.18 -1.59 -3.29
CA ASP A 72 -3.77 -1.74 -3.70
C ASP A 72 -3.16 -0.40 -4.06
N LEU A 73 -3.84 0.38 -4.90
CA LEU A 73 -3.41 1.73 -5.26
C LEU A 73 -3.31 2.61 -4.01
N ALA A 74 -4.27 2.55 -3.10
CA ALA A 74 -4.23 3.31 -1.86
C ALA A 74 -3.07 2.90 -0.93
N ALA A 75 -2.60 1.64 -0.99
CA ALA A 75 -1.45 1.14 -0.24
C ALA A 75 -0.12 1.64 -0.82
N VAL A 76 0.01 1.63 -2.15
CA VAL A 76 1.24 2.03 -2.86
C VAL A 76 1.38 3.55 -2.97
N MET A 77 0.26 4.28 -3.02
CA MET A 77 0.27 5.73 -3.22
C MET A 77 1.15 6.43 -2.16
N PRO A 78 2.10 7.28 -2.58
CA PRO A 78 3.01 7.95 -1.67
C PRO A 78 2.21 8.88 -0.77
N ARG A 79 2.12 8.52 0.51
CA ARG A 79 1.45 9.33 1.52
C ARG A 79 2.50 9.85 2.47
N LEU A 80 2.69 11.16 2.43
CA LEU A 80 3.48 11.87 3.42
C LEU A 80 2.57 12.10 4.62
N VAL A 81 2.87 11.47 5.75
CA VAL A 81 2.24 11.84 7.01
C VAL A 81 2.78 13.21 7.35
N ARG A 82 2.02 14.26 7.01
CA ARG A 82 2.25 15.59 7.57
C ARG A 82 2.12 15.45 9.08
N THR A 83 3.25 15.44 9.78
CA THR A 83 3.33 15.69 11.21
C THR A 83 2.87 17.13 11.42
N ASN A 84 1.56 17.35 11.44
CA ASN A 84 0.96 18.63 11.75
C ASN A 84 1.46 19.08 13.13
N GLY A 85 2.45 19.98 13.15
CA GLY A 85 2.89 20.70 14.34
C GLY A 85 3.96 20.03 15.21
N ARG A 86 4.73 19.05 14.74
CA ARG A 86 5.87 18.52 15.53
C ARG A 86 7.18 18.55 14.74
N HIS A 87 8.24 18.97 15.44
CA HIS A 87 9.56 19.35 14.94
C HIS A 87 9.96 18.64 13.65
N PRO A 88 10.24 19.40 12.58
CA PRO A 88 10.67 18.79 11.35
C PRO A 88 11.99 18.03 11.58
N SER A 89 11.99 16.73 11.33
CA SER A 89 13.19 15.91 11.48
C SER A 89 14.14 16.19 10.32
N LEU A 90 15.41 16.48 10.65
CA LEU A 90 16.47 16.67 9.67
C LEU A 90 16.79 15.38 8.93
N LEU A 91 16.42 14.24 9.50
CA LEU A 91 16.56 12.93 8.87
C LEU A 91 15.42 12.62 7.86
N HIS A 92 14.41 13.49 7.71
CA HIS A 92 13.26 13.22 6.84
C HIS A 92 13.38 13.91 5.48
N PHE A 93 13.31 13.12 4.39
CA PHE A 93 13.58 13.58 3.03
C PHE A 93 12.68 14.75 2.56
N GLU A 94 11.41 14.80 2.96
CA GLU A 94 10.52 15.91 2.61
C GLU A 94 10.98 17.21 3.27
N HIS A 95 11.45 17.14 4.51
CA HIS A 95 11.95 18.31 5.21
C HIS A 95 13.28 18.79 4.60
N VAL A 96 14.20 17.87 4.30
CA VAL A 96 15.47 18.19 3.65
C VAL A 96 15.25 18.81 2.28
N GLY A 97 14.44 18.16 1.45
CA GLY A 97 14.10 18.64 0.10
C GLY A 97 13.25 19.90 0.10
N GLY A 98 12.52 20.21 1.18
CA GLY A 98 11.73 21.44 1.30
C GLY A 98 12.54 22.64 1.80
N ARG A 99 13.29 22.46 2.90
CA ARG A 99 14.00 23.55 3.59
C ARG A 99 15.42 23.75 3.06
N PHE A 100 16.12 22.67 2.71
CA PHE A 100 17.56 22.70 2.44
C PHE A 100 17.92 22.42 0.98
N ALA A 101 16.95 22.43 0.07
CA ALA A 101 17.15 22.12 -1.36
C ALA A 101 18.29 22.90 -2.04
N ARG A 102 18.61 24.10 -1.55
CA ARG A 102 19.67 24.98 -2.07
C ARG A 102 20.75 25.33 -1.04
N HIS A 103 20.68 24.75 0.16
CA HIS A 103 21.53 25.12 1.30
C HIS A 103 22.15 23.85 1.90
N GLN A 104 23.00 23.18 1.10
CA GLN A 104 23.65 21.94 1.49
C GLN A 104 24.53 22.11 2.74
N ASP A 105 25.30 23.19 2.81
CA ASP A 105 26.24 23.43 3.92
C ASP A 105 25.50 23.65 5.24
N GLU A 106 24.38 24.39 5.21
CA GLU A 106 23.49 24.62 6.35
C GLU A 106 22.88 23.30 6.86
N TYR A 107 22.48 22.42 5.94
CA TYR A 107 22.01 21.08 6.31
C TYR A 107 23.09 20.24 6.98
N VAL A 108 24.32 20.24 6.45
CA VAL A 108 25.44 19.46 7.02
C VAL A 108 25.77 19.98 8.42
N GLU A 109 25.77 21.29 8.62
CA GLU A 109 26.02 21.90 9.94
C GLU A 109 24.92 21.53 10.95
N GLU A 110 23.64 21.72 10.59
CA GLU A 110 22.51 21.38 11.46
C GLU A 110 22.48 19.87 11.78
N LEU A 111 22.72 19.01 10.79
CA LEU A 111 22.77 17.56 10.99
C LEU A 111 23.93 17.15 11.91
N THR A 112 25.11 17.74 11.71
CA THR A 112 26.29 17.48 12.56
C THR A 112 26.04 17.90 14.00
N ALA A 113 25.32 19.01 14.22
CA ALA A 113 24.90 19.44 15.55
C ALA A 113 23.94 18.44 16.21
N VAL A 114 22.99 17.87 15.46
CA VAL A 114 22.08 16.83 15.97
C VAL A 114 22.80 15.53 16.27
N LEU A 115 23.74 15.09 15.43
CA LEU A 115 24.50 13.86 15.65
C LEU A 115 25.39 13.92 16.92
N ARG A 116 25.77 15.13 17.36
CA ARG A 116 26.53 15.36 18.60
C ARG A 116 25.65 15.40 19.85
N ASP A 117 24.34 15.56 19.70
CA ASP A 117 23.36 15.60 20.79
C ASP A 117 22.53 14.31 20.77
N THR A 118 22.95 13.33 21.56
CA THR A 118 22.31 12.00 21.62
C THR A 118 20.83 12.07 21.98
N ASP A 119 20.43 12.98 22.87
CA ASP A 119 19.03 13.14 23.29
C ASP A 119 18.16 13.77 22.17
N ARG A 120 18.74 14.67 21.38
CA ARG A 120 18.07 15.23 20.20
C ARG A 120 17.96 14.19 19.08
N LEU A 121 19.01 13.41 18.85
CA LEU A 121 19.02 12.34 17.86
C LEU A 121 18.01 11.23 18.19
N ASP A 122 17.97 10.76 19.44
CA ASP A 122 17.01 9.72 19.87
C ASP A 122 15.56 10.19 19.70
N ARG A 123 15.27 11.48 19.96
CA ARG A 123 13.94 12.06 19.72
C ARG A 123 13.57 12.11 18.24
N GLU A 124 14.49 12.47 17.36
CA GLU A 124 14.25 12.46 15.92
C GLU A 124 14.01 11.04 15.40
N LEU A 125 14.85 10.08 15.80
CA LEU A 125 14.68 8.67 15.43
C LEU A 125 13.34 8.12 15.93
N GLY A 126 12.97 8.40 17.19
CA GLY A 126 11.69 8.00 17.75
C GLY A 126 10.49 8.59 16.99
N ALA A 127 10.58 9.85 16.57
CA ALA A 127 9.54 10.49 15.75
C ALA A 127 9.39 9.81 14.38
N GLN A 128 10.50 9.42 13.74
CA GLN A 128 10.46 8.71 12.47
C GLN A 128 9.94 7.28 12.59
N VAL A 129 10.38 6.55 13.62
CA VAL A 129 9.89 5.22 13.99
C VAL A 129 8.36 5.27 14.14
N TRP A 130 7.84 6.26 14.88
CA TRP A 130 6.40 6.43 15.05
C TRP A 130 5.69 6.75 13.73
N ALA A 131 6.19 7.73 12.96
CA ALA A 131 5.59 8.14 11.70
C ALA A 131 5.53 6.98 10.69
N ASN A 132 6.64 6.26 10.53
CA ASN A 132 6.72 5.12 9.61
C ASN A 132 5.89 3.94 10.11
N SER A 133 5.74 3.75 11.42
CA SER A 133 4.84 2.73 11.99
C SER A 133 3.37 3.01 11.65
N VAL A 134 2.95 4.27 11.72
CA VAL A 134 1.59 4.70 11.34
C VAL A 134 1.34 4.46 9.84
N VAL A 135 2.32 4.77 8.99
CA VAL A 135 2.27 4.50 7.55
C VAL A 135 2.17 2.99 7.31
N ALA A 136 3.07 2.19 7.88
CA ALA A 136 3.09 0.74 7.73
C ALA A 136 1.75 0.12 8.12
N ARG A 137 1.22 0.46 9.31
CA ARG A 137 -0.08 -0.04 9.79
C ARG A 137 -1.19 0.20 8.78
N ARG A 138 -1.25 1.40 8.20
CA ARG A 138 -2.28 1.75 7.21
C ARG A 138 -2.10 0.99 5.90
N LYS A 139 -0.86 0.89 5.38
CA LYS A 139 -0.57 0.09 4.18
C LYS A 139 -0.97 -1.37 4.37
N TYR A 140 -0.62 -1.98 5.49
CA TYR A 140 -1.04 -3.35 5.83
C TYR A 140 -2.57 -3.49 5.93
N ALA A 141 -3.28 -2.48 6.42
CA ALA A 141 -4.75 -2.50 6.45
C ALA A 141 -5.32 -2.46 5.02
N CYS A 142 -4.80 -1.59 4.14
CA CYS A 142 -5.18 -1.54 2.73
C CYS A 142 -4.91 -2.87 2.01
N VAL A 143 -3.71 -3.43 2.13
CA VAL A 143 -3.35 -4.75 1.56
C VAL A 143 -4.31 -5.84 2.04
N ARG A 144 -4.67 -5.84 3.33
CA ARG A 144 -5.61 -6.81 3.88
C ARG A 144 -7.00 -6.69 3.28
N TRP A 145 -7.48 -5.45 3.08
CA TRP A 145 -8.78 -5.22 2.43
C TRP A 145 -8.73 -5.63 0.95
N SER A 146 -7.68 -5.26 0.23
CA SER A 146 -7.46 -5.68 -1.15
C SER A 146 -7.54 -7.20 -1.29
N LEU A 147 -6.79 -7.94 -0.46
CA LEU A 147 -6.80 -9.40 -0.49
C LEU A 147 -8.18 -10.01 -0.22
N ARG A 148 -8.98 -9.42 0.68
CA ARG A 148 -10.36 -9.87 0.92
C ARG A 148 -11.25 -9.67 -0.29
N PHE A 149 -11.12 -8.54 -0.96
CA PHE A 149 -11.89 -8.26 -2.17
C PHE A 149 -11.43 -9.13 -3.35
N LEU A 150 -10.13 -9.36 -3.53
CA LEU A 150 -9.64 -10.35 -4.50
C LEU A 150 -10.21 -11.75 -4.21
N ALA A 151 -10.22 -12.19 -2.96
CA ALA A 151 -10.83 -13.47 -2.58
C ALA A 151 -12.33 -13.51 -2.91
N GLY A 152 -13.06 -12.43 -2.62
CA GLY A 152 -14.47 -12.30 -3.00
C GLY A 152 -14.69 -12.37 -4.51
N ALA A 153 -13.83 -11.71 -5.29
CA ALA A 153 -13.87 -11.76 -6.74
C ALA A 153 -13.61 -13.17 -7.29
N LEU A 154 -12.64 -13.89 -6.73
CA LEU A 154 -12.36 -15.27 -7.10
C LEU A 154 -13.57 -16.17 -6.84
N VAL A 155 -14.18 -16.07 -5.66
CA VAL A 155 -15.38 -16.85 -5.32
C VAL A 155 -16.54 -16.53 -6.26
N ALA A 156 -16.80 -15.24 -6.53
CA ALA A 156 -17.85 -14.82 -7.45
C ALA A 156 -17.60 -15.32 -8.89
N THR A 157 -16.35 -15.30 -9.35
CA THR A 157 -15.95 -15.82 -10.67
C THR A 157 -16.16 -17.33 -10.76
N LEU A 158 -15.80 -18.08 -9.70
CA LEU A 158 -16.02 -19.53 -9.65
C LEU A 158 -17.52 -19.88 -9.66
N LEU A 159 -18.33 -19.13 -8.90
CA LEU A 159 -19.79 -19.31 -8.91
C LEU A 159 -20.38 -19.01 -10.29
N ALA A 160 -19.91 -17.97 -10.98
CA ALA A 160 -20.32 -17.68 -12.35
C ALA A 160 -19.98 -18.83 -13.30
N ALA A 161 -18.77 -19.39 -13.20
CA ALA A 161 -18.36 -20.54 -14.01
C ALA A 161 -19.21 -21.78 -13.73
N MET A 162 -19.45 -22.11 -12.46
CA MET A 162 -20.29 -23.24 -12.05
C MET A 162 -21.74 -23.09 -12.53
N ALA A 163 -22.32 -21.90 -12.38
CA ALA A 163 -23.68 -21.61 -12.83
C ALA A 163 -23.81 -21.70 -14.36
N ALA A 164 -22.79 -21.28 -15.10
CA ALA A 164 -22.76 -21.41 -16.55
C ALA A 164 -22.66 -22.88 -17.01
N VAL A 165 -21.95 -23.74 -16.27
CA VAL A 165 -21.86 -25.18 -16.58
C VAL A 165 -23.14 -25.94 -16.23
N LEU A 166 -23.80 -25.59 -15.12
CA LEU A 166 -25.02 -26.27 -14.65
C LEU A 166 -26.30 -25.80 -15.35
N GLY A 167 -26.32 -24.56 -15.84
CA GLY A 167 -27.46 -23.95 -16.53
C GLY A 167 -27.32 -23.89 -18.06
N GLY A 168 -26.24 -24.47 -18.60
CA GLY A 168 -26.03 -24.66 -20.05
C GLY A 168 -26.46 -26.05 -20.52
#